data_AF-A0A7V8BFP8-F1
#
_entry.id   AF-A0A7V8BFP8-F1
#
_cell.length_a   1.000
_cell.length_b   1.000
_cell.length_c   1.000
_cell.angle_alpha   90.00
_cell.angle_beta   90.00
_cell.angle_gamma   90.00
#
_symmetry.space_group_name_H-M   'P 1'
#
loop_
_entity.id
_entity.type
_entity.pdbx_description
1 polymer ?
#
loop_
_entity_poly.entity_id
_entity_poly.type
_entity_poly.pdbx_seq_one_letter_code
_entity_poly.pdbx_strand_id
1 'polypeptide(L)'
;EYDAAGRLLAVIDAKEQTRSYRYDAVGNRNKTIDPLGRETLYQYDALDRLTQTTDPLNGETIQHYDAEGRLTHRTDPAGLSTTYQYDSEGRLTQITDPASLATRVVQPMSLPEGERLAGANASRASRSARNSLRPERLR
;
A
#
# COMPACT_ATOMS: atom_id res chain seq x y z
N GLU A 1 -6.46 -15.25 -26.33
CA GLU A 1 -5.44 -16.22 -26.77
C GLU A 1 -4.60 -16.66 -25.58
N TYR A 2 -4.19 -17.93 -25.52
CA TYR A 2 -3.37 -18.47 -24.44
C TYR A 2 -2.16 -19.21 -25.01
N ASP A 3 -1.06 -19.31 -24.24
CA ASP A 3 0.06 -20.17 -24.57
C ASP A 3 -0.14 -21.62 -24.10
N ALA A 4 0.84 -22.49 -24.40
CA ALA A 4 0.80 -23.91 -24.02
C ALA A 4 0.78 -24.16 -22.49
N ALA A 5 1.17 -23.16 -21.69
CA ALA A 5 1.10 -23.21 -20.24
C ALA A 5 -0.22 -22.62 -19.69
N GLY A 6 -1.17 -22.25 -20.56
CA GLY A 6 -2.45 -21.67 -20.17
C GLY A 6 -2.38 -20.20 -19.77
N ARG A 7 -1.28 -19.48 -20.08
CA ARG A 7 -1.10 -18.06 -19.76
C ARG A 7 -1.67 -17.18 -20.87
N LEU A 8 -2.32 -16.08 -20.52
CA LEU A 8 -3.03 -15.20 -21.47
C LEU A 8 -2.03 -14.42 -22.34
N LEU A 9 -1.99 -14.71 -23.65
CA LEU A 9 -1.11 -14.00 -24.60
C LEU A 9 -1.73 -12.72 -25.16
N ALA A 10 -3.05 -12.72 -25.34
CA ALA A 10 -3.78 -11.56 -25.84
C ALA A 10 -5.25 -11.60 -25.45
N VAL A 11 -5.81 -10.42 -25.24
CA VAL A 11 -7.24 -10.18 -25.08
C VAL A 11 -7.69 -9.19 -26.14
N ILE A 12 -8.82 -9.48 -26.76
CA ILE A 12 -9.50 -8.60 -27.71
C ILE A 12 -10.79 -8.16 -27.01
N ASP A 13 -11.00 -6.86 -26.87
CA ASP A 13 -12.22 -6.34 -26.26
C ASP A 13 -13.39 -6.26 -27.27
N ALA A 14 -14.56 -5.82 -26.81
CA ALA A 14 -15.75 -5.68 -27.66
C ALA A 14 -15.61 -4.62 -28.77
N LYS A 15 -14.54 -3.80 -28.75
CA LYS A 15 -14.22 -2.80 -29.77
C LYS A 15 -13.09 -3.28 -30.68
N GLU A 16 -12.79 -4.57 -30.68
CA GLU A 16 -11.71 -5.20 -31.46
C GLU A 16 -10.30 -4.68 -31.09
N GLN A 17 -10.17 -4.05 -29.92
CA GLN A 17 -8.89 -3.56 -29.45
C GLN A 17 -8.10 -4.69 -28.82
N THR A 18 -6.88 -4.91 -29.30
CA THR A 18 -6.02 -6.00 -28.83
C THR A 18 -5.02 -5.51 -27.80
N ARG A 19 -5.01 -6.13 -26.63
CA ARG A 19 -3.91 -6.00 -25.66
C ARG A 19 -3.17 -7.32 -25.58
N SER A 20 -1.85 -7.29 -25.70
CA SER A 20 -1.02 -8.50 -25.67
C SER A 20 -0.03 -8.51 -24.52
N TYR A 21 0.42 -9.72 -24.18
CA TYR A 21 1.29 -9.99 -23.05
C TYR A 21 2.44 -10.91 -23.48
N ARG A 22 3.59 -10.75 -22.82
CA ARG A 22 4.71 -11.67 -22.91
C ARG A 22 5.16 -12.05 -21.51
N TYR A 23 5.70 -13.25 -21.41
CA TYR A 23 6.15 -13.85 -20.18
C TYR A 23 7.60 -14.31 -20.34
N ASP A 24 8.36 -14.29 -19.26
CA ASP A 24 9.66 -14.92 -19.20
C ASP A 24 9.54 -16.46 -19.07
N ALA A 25 10.69 -17.12 -18.94
CA ALA A 25 10.78 -18.58 -18.86
C ALA A 25 10.13 -19.16 -17.60
N VAL A 26 10.09 -18.40 -16.50
CA VAL A 26 9.52 -18.83 -15.22
C VAL A 26 8.05 -18.44 -15.05
N GLY A 27 7.54 -17.58 -15.93
CA GLY A 27 6.13 -17.21 -16.00
C GLY A 27 5.79 -15.82 -15.50
N ASN A 28 6.78 -14.98 -15.21
CA ASN A 28 6.50 -13.58 -14.91
C ASN A 28 6.20 -12.82 -16.19
N ARG A 29 5.20 -11.93 -16.13
CA ARG A 29 4.85 -11.08 -17.27
C ARG A 29 5.90 -9.99 -17.43
N ASN A 30 6.79 -10.10 -18.42
CA ASN A 30 7.86 -9.13 -18.66
C ASN A 30 7.48 -8.02 -19.65
N LYS A 31 6.37 -8.15 -20.40
CA LYS A 31 5.89 -7.11 -21.32
C LYS A 31 4.37 -7.11 -21.44
N THR A 32 3.79 -5.91 -21.50
CA THR A 32 2.42 -5.66 -21.97
C THR A 32 2.47 -4.72 -23.16
N ILE A 33 1.67 -4.97 -24.19
CA ILE A 33 1.48 -4.08 -25.34
C ILE A 33 0.01 -3.71 -25.40
N ASP A 34 -0.30 -2.42 -25.39
CA ASP A 34 -1.66 -1.92 -25.46
C ASP A 34 -2.19 -1.86 -26.91
N PRO A 35 -3.49 -1.55 -27.11
CA PRO A 35 -4.07 -1.47 -28.45
C PRO A 35 -3.48 -0.40 -29.37
N LEU A 36 -2.74 0.56 -28.81
CA LEU A 36 -2.03 1.59 -29.58
C LEU A 36 -0.58 1.17 -29.90
N GLY A 37 -0.19 -0.06 -29.57
CA GLY A 37 1.17 -0.56 -29.77
C GLY A 37 2.17 -0.05 -28.73
N ARG A 38 1.71 0.58 -27.66
CA ARG A 38 2.56 1.12 -26.59
C ARG A 38 2.98 0.01 -25.64
N GLU A 39 4.27 -0.08 -25.35
CA GLU A 39 4.84 -1.15 -24.54
C GLU A 39 5.06 -0.72 -23.09
N THR A 40 4.79 -1.61 -22.14
CA THR A 40 5.21 -1.51 -20.75
C THR A 40 6.07 -2.73 -20.43
N LEU A 41 7.28 -2.49 -19.91
CA LEU A 41 8.24 -3.54 -19.57
C LEU A 41 8.27 -3.76 -18.07
N TYR A 42 8.48 -5.00 -17.66
CA TYR A 42 8.59 -5.40 -16.27
C TYR A 42 9.83 -6.26 -16.08
N GLN A 43 10.58 -6.00 -15.02
CA GLN A 43 11.78 -6.74 -14.68
C GLN A 43 11.65 -7.27 -13.25
N TYR A 44 12.23 -8.44 -13.04
CA TYR A 44 12.07 -9.20 -11.81
C TYR A 44 13.45 -9.60 -11.28
N ASP A 45 13.59 -9.71 -9.96
CA ASP A 45 14.76 -10.33 -9.36
C ASP A 45 14.68 -11.86 -9.40
N ALA A 46 15.74 -12.52 -8.90
CA ALA A 46 15.82 -13.98 -8.85
C ALA A 46 14.79 -14.65 -7.92
N LEU A 47 14.03 -13.86 -7.15
CA LEU A 47 12.94 -14.32 -6.29
C LEU A 47 11.56 -13.98 -6.90
N ASP A 48 11.51 -13.66 -8.19
CA ASP A 48 10.30 -13.31 -8.95
C ASP A 48 9.58 -12.04 -8.44
N ARG A 49 10.31 -11.13 -7.80
CA ARG A 49 9.78 -9.86 -7.30
C ARG A 49 10.01 -8.75 -8.31
N LEU A 50 8.98 -7.95 -8.58
CA LEU A 50 9.04 -6.83 -9.55
C LEU A 50 10.02 -5.75 -9.07
N THR A 51 11.14 -5.57 -9.77
CA THR A 51 12.17 -4.58 -9.42
C THR A 51 12.12 -3.34 -10.28
N GLN A 52 11.59 -3.44 -11.50
CA GLN A 52 11.48 -2.29 -12.39
C GLN A 52 10.25 -2.38 -13.28
N THR A 53 9.57 -1.25 -13.45
CA THR A 53 8.56 -1.03 -14.50
C THR A 53 9.01 0.13 -15.38
N THR A 54 9.02 -0.09 -16.70
CA THR A 54 9.26 0.97 -17.68
C THR A 54 7.99 1.22 -18.46
N ASP A 55 7.44 2.43 -18.38
CA ASP A 55 6.23 2.83 -19.08
C ASP A 55 6.51 3.15 -20.56
N PRO A 56 5.47 3.33 -21.40
CA PRO A 56 5.67 3.60 -22.83
C PRO A 56 6.35 4.93 -23.16
N LEU A 57 6.45 5.84 -22.19
CA LEU A 57 7.16 7.12 -22.31
C LEU A 57 8.60 7.02 -21.80
N ASN A 58 9.08 5.80 -21.52
CA ASN A 58 10.38 5.49 -20.89
C ASN A 58 10.50 6.00 -19.44
N GLY A 59 9.38 6.27 -18.78
CA GLY A 59 9.37 6.53 -17.34
C GLY A 59 9.65 5.25 -16.57
N GLU A 60 10.63 5.28 -15.67
CA GLU A 60 11.05 4.12 -14.89
C GLU A 60 10.59 4.21 -13.43
N THR A 61 9.94 3.16 -12.94
CA THR A 61 9.71 2.96 -11.51
C THR A 61 10.59 1.84 -11.02
N ILE A 62 11.44 2.09 -10.02
CA ILE A 62 12.38 1.11 -9.45
C ILE A 62 11.96 0.76 -8.03
N GLN A 63 12.04 -0.52 -7.69
CA GLN A 63 11.63 -1.07 -6.39
C GLN A 63 12.74 -1.94 -5.81
N HIS A 64 12.98 -1.80 -4.51
CA HIS A 64 13.91 -2.65 -3.75
C HIS A 64 13.21 -3.31 -2.58
N TYR A 65 13.66 -4.51 -2.25
CA TYR A 65 13.08 -5.32 -1.20
C TYR A 65 14.16 -5.81 -0.24
N ASP A 66 13.78 -6.03 1.02
CA ASP A 66 14.62 -6.73 1.98
C ASP A 66 14.55 -8.27 1.78
N ALA A 67 15.24 -9.01 2.66
CA ALA A 67 15.29 -10.47 2.63
C ALA A 67 13.92 -11.11 2.90
N GLU A 68 13.04 -10.43 3.65
CA GLU A 68 11.68 -10.87 3.95
C GLU A 68 10.68 -10.53 2.83
N GLY A 69 11.12 -9.87 1.76
CA GLY A 69 10.26 -9.49 0.63
C GLY A 69 9.44 -8.24 0.85
N ARG A 70 9.78 -7.42 1.86
CA ARG A 70 9.11 -6.14 2.11
C ARG A 70 9.78 -5.05 1.30
N LEU A 71 8.98 -4.14 0.74
CA LEU A 71 9.47 -3.02 -0.08
C LEU A 71 10.21 -2.03 0.82
N THR A 72 11.48 -1.76 0.55
CA THR A 72 12.31 -0.82 1.34
C THR A 72 12.50 0.52 0.64
N HIS A 73 12.41 0.54 -0.69
CA HIS A 73 12.64 1.73 -1.50
C HIS A 73 11.82 1.68 -2.78
N ARG A 74 11.27 2.82 -3.18
CA ARG A 74 10.60 3.01 -4.46
C ARG A 74 10.99 4.34 -5.08
N THR A 75 11.60 4.30 -6.26
CA THR A 75 11.87 5.48 -7.07
C THR A 75 10.80 5.60 -8.14
N ASP A 76 10.22 6.79 -8.31
CA ASP A 76 9.30 7.08 -9.41
C ASP A 76 10.03 7.58 -10.67
N PRO A 77 9.32 7.75 -11.81
CA PRO A 77 9.93 8.26 -13.04
C PRO A 77 10.48 9.70 -12.94
N ALA A 78 10.06 10.47 -11.93
CA ALA A 78 10.59 11.80 -11.67
C ALA A 78 11.89 11.76 -10.85
N GLY A 79 12.36 10.57 -10.47
CA GLY A 79 13.55 10.36 -9.64
C GLY A 79 13.30 10.57 -8.14
N LEU A 80 12.05 10.73 -7.72
CA LEU A 80 11.70 10.91 -6.31
C LEU A 80 11.62 9.53 -5.65
N SER A 81 12.34 9.38 -4.54
CA SER A 81 12.46 8.09 -3.85
C SER A 81 11.74 8.07 -2.51
N THR A 82 10.75 7.20 -2.37
CA THR A 82 10.13 6.88 -1.09
C THR A 82 10.85 5.72 -0.42
N THR A 83 11.18 5.86 0.87
CA THR A 83 11.75 4.78 1.68
C THR A 83 10.76 4.29 2.74
N TYR A 84 10.86 3.01 3.08
CA TYR A 84 9.99 2.31 4.01
C TYR A 84 10.83 1.58 5.06
N GLN A 85 10.49 1.74 6.33
CA GLN A 85 11.15 1.05 7.44
C GLN A 85 10.16 0.22 8.23
N TYR A 86 10.64 -0.91 8.73
CA TYR A 86 9.84 -1.89 9.46
C TYR A 86 10.51 -2.21 10.80
N ASP A 87 9.71 -2.59 11.79
CA ASP A 87 10.22 -3.17 13.03
C ASP A 87 10.54 -4.67 12.88
N SER A 88 11.04 -5.28 13.95
CA SER A 88 11.39 -6.70 14.00
C SER A 88 10.19 -7.63 13.82
N GLU A 89 8.96 -7.14 13.99
CA GLU A 89 7.72 -7.88 13.77
C GLU A 89 7.16 -7.65 12.36
N GLY A 90 7.86 -6.87 11.53
CA GLY A 90 7.49 -6.58 10.15
C GLY A 90 6.39 -5.53 10.01
N ARG A 91 6.09 -4.77 11.06
CA ARG A 91 5.15 -3.64 10.97
C ARG A 91 5.88 -2.43 10.40
N LEU A 92 5.23 -1.73 9.47
CA LEU A 92 5.76 -0.50 8.90
C LEU A 92 5.78 0.59 9.99
N THR A 93 6.96 1.16 10.26
CA THR A 93 7.17 2.18 11.29
C THR A 93 7.41 3.56 10.70
N GLN A 94 7.97 3.65 9.48
CA GLN A 94 8.30 4.92 8.85
C GLN A 94 8.13 4.86 7.35
N ILE A 95 7.56 5.93 6.80
CA ILE A 95 7.61 6.28 5.38
C ILE A 95 8.30 7.64 5.26
N THR A 96 9.32 7.74 4.42
CA THR A 96 9.96 9.01 4.08
C THR A 96 9.81 9.25 2.59
N ASP A 97 9.03 10.29 2.26
CA ASP A 97 8.77 10.72 0.89
C ASP A 97 9.35 12.13 0.65
N PRO A 98 10.36 12.28 -0.22
CA PRO A 98 11.00 13.55 -0.51
C PRO A 98 10.10 14.51 -1.28
N ALA A 99 9.08 14.01 -1.98
CA ALA A 99 8.12 14.85 -2.70
C ALA A 99 7.23 15.67 -1.77
N SER A 100 6.98 15.16 -0.56
CA SER A 100 6.09 15.78 0.43
C SER A 100 6.80 16.39 1.64
N LEU A 101 8.13 16.23 1.78
CA LEU A 101 8.90 16.51 3.01
C LEU A 101 8.32 15.82 4.26
N ALA A 102 7.34 14.91 4.09
CA ALA A 102 6.59 14.31 5.17
C ALA A 102 7.25 13.00 5.56
N THR A 103 7.94 13.01 6.70
CA THR A 103 8.22 11.76 7.41
C THR A 103 6.96 11.40 8.18
N ARG A 104 6.28 10.33 7.76
CA ARG A 104 5.13 9.80 8.49
C ARG A 104 5.60 8.60 9.31
N VAL A 105 5.70 8.80 10.62
CA VAL A 105 5.84 7.71 11.58
C VAL A 105 4.48 7.04 11.72
N VAL A 106 4.39 5.78 11.32
CA VAL A 106 3.21 4.97 11.53
C VAL A 106 3.40 4.33 12.90
N GLN A 107 2.75 4.89 13.94
CA GLN A 107 2.83 4.30 15.27
C GLN A 107 2.24 2.89 15.21
N PRO A 108 2.96 1.84 15.67
CA PRO A 108 2.30 0.59 15.98
C PRO A 108 1.30 0.91 17.09
N MET A 109 0.02 0.61 16.89
CA MET A 109 -0.96 0.70 17.98
C MET A 109 -0.53 -0.24 19.10
N SER A 110 0.22 0.25 20.07
CA SER A 110 0.34 -0.37 21.37
C SER A 110 -0.97 -0.06 22.11
N LEU A 111 -1.91 -1.00 22.11
CA LEU A 111 -2.89 -1.05 23.20
C LEU A 111 -2.08 -1.16 24.50
N PRO A 112 -2.24 -0.25 25.48
CA PRO A 112 -1.48 -0.36 26.72
C PRO A 112 -1.90 -1.64 27.44
N GLU A 113 -1.02 -2.65 27.45
CA GLU A 113 -1.15 -3.82 28.30
C GLU A 113 -0.91 -3.40 29.76
N GLY A 114 -1.98 -3.47 30.55
CA GLY A 114 -1.89 -3.85 31.97
C GLY A 114 -1.35 -2.82 32.95
N GLU A 115 -2.15 -1.81 33.30
CA GLU A 115 -2.14 -1.29 34.67
C GLU A 115 -3.40 -1.77 35.40
N ARG A 116 -3.30 -2.95 36.03
CA ARG A 116 -4.02 -3.21 37.29
C ARG A 116 -3.03 -2.86 38.40
N LEU A 117 -3.41 -1.95 39.30
CA LEU A 117 -3.54 -2.21 40.75
C LEU A 117 -3.97 -0.94 41.53
N ALA A 118 -5.17 -1.06 42.11
CA ALA A 118 -5.70 -0.50 43.35
C ALA A 118 -4.97 0.62 44.12
N GLY A 119 -5.74 1.66 44.51
CA GLY A 119 -5.61 2.27 45.84
C GLY A 119 -6.22 3.67 46.01
N ALA A 120 -7.10 3.79 47.02
CA ALA A 120 -7.44 4.99 47.82
C ALA A 120 -8.65 5.88 47.43
N ASN A 121 -9.79 5.56 48.07
CA ASN A 121 -10.62 6.41 48.94
C ASN A 121 -10.80 7.92 48.64
N ALA A 122 -12.06 8.33 48.39
CA ALA A 122 -12.85 9.30 49.18
C ALA A 122 -14.20 9.55 48.46
N SER A 123 -15.32 9.00 48.94
CA SER A 123 -16.27 9.65 49.87
C SER A 123 -16.97 10.92 49.33
N ARG A 124 -18.28 10.77 49.09
CA ARG A 124 -19.40 11.73 49.32
C ARG A 124 -19.10 13.24 49.18
N ALA A 125 -19.89 13.92 48.34
CA ALA A 125 -21.07 14.68 48.80
C ALA A 125 -21.70 15.51 47.67
N SER A 126 -23.02 15.49 47.68
CA SER A 126 -24.00 16.24 46.90
C SER A 126 -24.04 17.76 47.18
N ARG A 127 -24.41 18.56 46.16
CA ARG A 127 -25.20 19.82 46.20
C ARG A 127 -25.42 20.28 44.74
N SER A 128 -26.60 20.09 44.14
CA SER A 128 -27.79 20.95 44.14
C SER A 128 -27.60 22.32 43.47
N ALA A 129 -28.15 22.49 42.26
CA ALA A 129 -28.82 23.71 41.83
C ALA A 129 -29.92 23.38 40.80
N ARG A 130 -31.14 23.83 41.11
CA ARG A 130 -32.37 23.71 40.30
C ARG A 130 -32.40 24.81 39.24
N ASN A 131 -32.93 24.51 38.06
CA ASN A 131 -34.09 25.21 37.46
C ASN A 131 -34.47 24.49 36.15
N SER A 132 -35.64 23.84 36.04
CA SER A 132 -36.93 24.44 35.59
C SER A 132 -36.76 25.01 34.16
N LEU A 133 -37.32 24.49 33.07
CA LEU A 133 -38.71 24.07 32.83
C LEU A 133 -38.79 23.10 31.63
N ARG A 134 -39.64 22.06 31.75
CA ARG A 134 -40.46 21.53 30.64
C ARG A 134 -41.80 22.28 30.67
N PRO A 135 -42.57 22.37 29.57
CA PRO A 135 -43.56 21.32 29.21
C PRO A 135 -43.62 21.04 27.69
N GLU A 136 -43.77 19.77 27.27
CA GLU A 136 -45.01 19.18 26.69
C GLU A 136 -45.17 19.47 25.18
N ARG A 137 -45.78 18.65 24.33
CA ARG A 137 -46.34 17.29 24.33
C ARG A 137 -46.64 16.95 22.86
N LEU A 138 -46.67 15.64 22.59
CA LEU A 138 -47.54 14.93 21.63
C LEU A 138 -47.96 15.64 20.33
N ARG A 139 -47.55 15.06 19.20
CA ARG A 139 -48.37 14.07 18.47
C ARG A 139 -47.51 13.27 17.51
#